data_AF-A0A354H3M2-F1
#
_entry.id   AF-A0A354H3M2-F1
#
_cell.length_a   1.000
_cell.length_b   1.000
_cell.length_c   1.000
_cell.angle_alpha   90.00
_cell.angle_beta   90.00
_cell.angle_gamma   90.00
#
_symmetry.space_group_name_H-M   'P 1'
#
loop_
_entity.id
_entity.type
_entity.pdbx_description
1 polymer ?
#
loop_
_entity_poly.entity_id
_entity_poly.type
_entity_poly.pdbx_seq_one_letter_code
_entity_poly.pdbx_strand_id
1 'polypeptide(L)'
;GADELAVLDKIICGVENLPEEKTDQSLFSRLCLAQSLAKKISLNFHQIKIKRTREKGELRPPRVYIDGGKTDIDISLSHDGRFVAYVATLADNETQASGTK
;
A
#
# COMPACT_ATOMS: atom_id res chain seq x y z
N GLY A 1 -4.20 -25.20 5.23
CA GLY A 1 -4.66 -26.05 4.10
C GLY A 1 -4.93 -25.22 2.86
N ALA A 2 -6.18 -24.82 2.61
CA ALA A 2 -6.55 -23.90 1.52
C ALA A 2 -6.63 -22.43 1.97
N ASP A 3 -7.04 -22.18 3.23
CA ASP A 3 -7.14 -20.83 3.79
C ASP A 3 -5.80 -20.07 3.83
N GLU A 4 -4.68 -20.77 4.07
CA GLU A 4 -3.35 -20.15 4.12
C GLU A 4 -2.91 -19.60 2.76
N LEU A 5 -3.28 -20.27 1.66
CA LEU A 5 -2.97 -19.81 0.30
C LEU A 5 -3.81 -18.59 -0.09
N ALA A 6 -5.07 -18.54 0.36
CA ALA A 6 -5.96 -17.40 0.14
C ALA A 6 -5.49 -16.14 0.90
N VAL A 7 -4.85 -16.31 2.06
CA VAL A 7 -4.23 -15.20 2.81
C VAL A 7 -3.02 -14.65 2.05
N LEU A 8 -2.17 -15.51 1.49
CA LEU A 8 -0.99 -15.06 0.74
C LEU A 8 -1.36 -14.25 -0.51
N ASP A 9 -2.50 -14.56 -1.15
CA ASP A 9 -2.97 -13.80 -2.30
C ASP A 9 -3.35 -12.34 -1.95
N LYS A 10 -3.61 -12.05 -0.67
CA LYS A 10 -3.95 -10.71 -0.18
C LYS A 10 -2.72 -9.89 0.23
N ILE A 11 -1.53 -10.49 0.20
CA ILE A 11 -0.30 -9.82 0.59
C ILE A 11 0.45 -9.35 -0.66
N ILE A 12 0.87 -8.09 -0.62
CA ILE A 12 1.81 -7.52 -1.59
C ILE A 12 3.07 -7.19 -0.81
N CYS A 13 4.23 -7.67 -1.24
CA CYS A 13 5.50 -7.29 -0.63
C CYS A 13 6.60 -7.17 -1.67
N GLY A 14 7.66 -6.43 -1.32
CA GLY A 14 8.82 -6.28 -2.18
C GLY A 14 9.98 -5.59 -1.49
N VAL A 15 11.16 -5.79 -2.06
CA VAL A 15 12.40 -5.09 -1.70
C VAL A 15 13.01 -4.56 -2.99
N GLU A 16 13.30 -3.27 -3.03
CA GLU A 16 13.82 -2.59 -4.22
C GLU A 16 15.11 -1.84 -3.88
N ASN A 17 15.98 -1.72 -4.88
CA ASN A 17 17.14 -0.84 -4.79
C ASN A 17 16.72 0.58 -5.21
N LEU A 18 17.26 1.59 -4.53
CA LEU A 18 17.17 2.96 -5.01
C LEU A 18 17.86 3.07 -6.38
N PRO A 19 17.26 3.79 -7.33
CA PRO A 19 17.87 4.01 -8.64
C PRO A 19 19.10 4.93 -8.55
N GLU A 20 19.09 5.88 -7.61
CA GLU A 20 20.16 6.84 -7.38
C GLU A 20 20.30 7.14 -5.88
N GLU A 21 21.51 7.44 -5.40
CA GLU A 21 21.78 7.71 -3.98
C GLU A 21 20.98 8.88 -3.40
N LYS A 22 20.67 9.89 -4.23
CA LYS A 22 19.91 11.08 -3.80
C LYS A 22 18.39 10.89 -3.79
N THR A 23 17.91 9.71 -4.19
CA THR A 23 16.48 9.40 -4.22
C THR A 23 15.92 9.39 -2.80
N ASP A 24 14.84 10.13 -2.53
CA ASP A 24 14.16 10.07 -1.25
C ASP A 24 13.55 8.68 -1.03
N GLN A 25 14.08 7.97 -0.04
CA GLN A 25 13.75 6.57 0.26
C GLN A 25 12.29 6.40 0.69
N SER A 26 11.78 7.38 1.42
CA SER A 26 10.40 7.40 1.88
C SER A 26 9.42 7.64 0.73
N LEU A 27 9.74 8.48 -0.25
CA LEU A 27 8.93 8.71 -1.45
C LEU A 27 9.02 7.52 -2.41
N PHE A 28 10.22 6.96 -2.59
CA PHE A 28 10.43 5.83 -3.48
C PHE A 28 9.73 4.56 -2.99
N SER A 29 9.83 4.22 -1.70
CA SER A 29 9.08 3.10 -1.12
C SER A 29 7.56 3.22 -1.34
N ARG A 30 7.01 4.44 -1.20
CA ARG A 30 5.59 4.73 -1.50
C ARG A 30 5.26 4.55 -2.97
N LEU A 31 6.13 4.99 -3.87
CA LEU A 31 5.97 4.81 -5.32
C LEU A 31 5.93 3.32 -5.69
N CYS A 32 6.92 2.54 -5.22
CA CYS A 32 6.98 1.11 -5.46
C CYS A 32 5.74 0.39 -4.96
N LEU A 33 5.31 0.66 -3.72
CA LEU A 33 4.11 0.04 -3.18
C LEU A 33 2.85 0.43 -3.96
N ALA A 34 2.69 1.71 -4.34
CA ALA A 34 1.54 2.15 -5.13
C ALA A 34 1.50 1.49 -6.52
N GLN A 35 2.65 1.29 -7.17
CA GLN A 35 2.73 0.54 -8.43
C GLN A 35 2.37 -0.94 -8.25
N SER A 36 2.86 -1.57 -7.19
CA SER A 36 2.56 -2.98 -6.89
C SER A 36 1.08 -3.18 -6.54
N LEU A 37 0.49 -2.25 -5.79
CA LEU A 37 -0.96 -2.19 -5.56
C LEU A 37 -1.73 -2.05 -6.88
N ALA A 38 -1.40 -1.05 -7.70
CA ALA A 38 -2.07 -0.81 -8.99
C ALA A 38 -2.13 -2.06 -9.87
N LYS A 39 -1.02 -2.81 -9.93
CA LYS A 39 -0.96 -4.10 -10.63
C LYS A 39 -1.86 -5.15 -9.99
N LYS A 40 -1.84 -5.29 -8.67
CA LYS A 40 -2.59 -6.32 -7.94
C LYS A 40 -4.10 -6.12 -8.02
N ILE A 41 -4.59 -4.90 -7.86
CA ILE A 41 -6.03 -4.57 -7.87
C ILE A 41 -6.52 -4.02 -9.22
N SER A 42 -5.70 -4.09 -10.26
CA SER A 42 -6.02 -3.67 -11.63
C SER A 42 -6.55 -2.23 -11.75
N LEU A 43 -5.95 -1.31 -11.00
CA LEU A 43 -6.28 0.13 -11.04
C LEU A 43 -5.16 0.93 -11.71
N ASN A 44 -5.49 2.15 -12.16
CA ASN A 44 -4.47 3.08 -12.59
C ASN A 44 -3.69 3.58 -11.37
N PHE A 45 -2.36 3.55 -11.44
CA PHE A 45 -1.47 4.05 -10.39
C PHE A 45 -1.83 5.47 -9.91
N HIS A 46 -2.30 6.37 -10.80
CA HIS A 46 -2.66 7.74 -10.44
C HIS A 46 -3.89 7.84 -9.51
N GLN A 47 -4.70 6.78 -9.45
CA GLN A 47 -5.83 6.67 -8.52
C GLN A 47 -5.36 6.35 -7.10
N ILE A 48 -4.16 5.80 -6.93
CA ILE A 48 -3.61 5.36 -5.65
C ILE A 48 -2.69 6.44 -5.09
N LYS A 49 -2.95 6.86 -3.85
CA LYS A 49 -2.10 7.82 -3.14
C LYS A 49 -1.75 7.29 -1.75
N ILE A 50 -0.47 7.30 -1.42
CA ILE A 50 0.03 6.95 -0.08
C ILE A 50 0.51 8.22 0.62
N LYS A 51 -0.24 8.65 1.65
CA LYS A 51 -0.05 9.95 2.29
C LYS A 51 0.10 9.80 3.80
N ARG A 52 0.91 10.66 4.40
CA ARG A 52 0.96 10.86 5.86
C ARG A 52 0.13 12.10 6.19
N THR A 53 -0.82 11.97 7.10
CA THR A 53 -1.61 13.09 7.60
C THR A 53 -1.02 13.60 8.91
N ARG A 54 -1.29 14.88 9.24
CA ARG A 54 -1.04 15.41 10.57
C ARG A 54 -2.33 15.40 11.38
N GLU A 55 -2.26 14.91 12.60
CA GLU A 55 -3.36 14.97 13.57
C GLU A 55 -2.82 15.56 14.87
N LYS A 56 -3.46 16.62 15.37
CA LYS A 56 -3.02 17.34 16.58
C LYS A 56 -1.53 17.74 16.54
N GLY A 57 -1.01 18.09 15.35
CA GLY A 57 0.38 18.49 15.13
C GLY A 57 1.35 17.34 14.83
N GLU A 58 0.99 16.10 15.16
CA GLU A 58 1.84 14.92 14.98
C GLU A 58 1.66 14.27 13.62
N LEU A 59 2.76 13.80 13.04
CA LEU A 59 2.76 13.13 11.74
C LEU A 59 2.41 11.65 11.91
N ARG A 60 1.26 11.24 11.36
CA ARG A 60 0.77 9.87 11.44
C ARG A 60 1.52 8.92 10.49
N PRO A 61 1.37 7.59 10.71
CA PRO A 61 1.78 6.60 9.73
C PRO A 61 1.16 6.86 8.34
N PRO A 62 1.83 6.44 7.26
CA PRO A 62 1.28 6.55 5.93
C PRO A 62 0.02 5.69 5.79
N ARG A 63 -0.96 6.18 5.03
CA ARG A 63 -2.22 5.47 4.72
C ARG A 63 -2.47 5.48 3.22
N VAL A 64 -3.13 4.44 2.73
CA VAL A 64 -3.52 4.29 1.32
C VAL A 64 -4.88 4.95 1.08
N TYR A 65 -4.97 5.66 -0.04
CA TYR A 65 -6.18 6.27 -0.55
C TYR A 65 -6.37 5.86 -2.01
N ILE A 66 -7.59 5.47 -2.38
CA ILE A 66 -8.00 5.15 -3.76
C ILE A 66 -9.09 6.13 -4.16
N ASP A 67 -8.91 6.85 -5.26
CA ASP A 67 -9.83 7.89 -5.75
C ASP A 67 -10.22 8.94 -4.68
N GLY A 68 -9.29 9.19 -3.74
CA GLY A 68 -9.48 10.13 -2.64
C GLY A 68 -10.12 9.53 -1.38
N GLY A 69 -10.72 8.34 -1.45
CA GLY A 69 -11.24 7.61 -0.30
C GLY A 69 -10.14 6.89 0.47
N LYS A 70 -10.12 7.00 1.80
CA LYS A 70 -9.22 6.21 2.65
C LYS A 70 -9.62 4.73 2.57
N THR A 71 -8.65 3.84 2.45
CA THR A 71 -8.88 2.39 2.42
C THR A 71 -8.51 1.70 3.74
N ASP A 72 -8.93 0.45 3.89
CA ASP A 72 -8.53 -0.44 4.98
C ASP A 72 -7.26 -1.27 4.68
N ILE A 73 -6.62 -1.00 3.54
CA ILE A 73 -5.32 -1.59 3.21
C ILE A 73 -4.29 -1.15 4.26
N ASP A 74 -3.77 -2.12 5.00
CA ASP A 74 -2.69 -1.90 5.96
C ASP A 74 -1.34 -1.96 5.26
N ILE A 75 -0.41 -1.09 5.66
CA ILE A 75 0.89 -0.97 5.01
C ILE A 75 2.02 -0.80 6.02
N SER A 76 3.17 -1.37 5.68
CA SER A 76 4.43 -1.08 6.35
C SER A 76 5.51 -0.77 5.33
N LEU A 77 6.28 0.27 5.61
CA LEU A 77 7.36 0.77 4.76
C LEU A 77 8.62 0.90 5.61
N SER A 78 9.74 0.40 5.08
CA SER A 78 11.05 0.51 5.72
C SER A 78 12.11 0.82 4.67
N HIS A 79 13.24 1.36 5.11
CA HIS A 79 14.39 1.59 4.26
C HIS A 79 15.67 1.51 5.07
N ASP A 80 16.74 1.05 4.44
CA ASP A 80 18.09 1.03 5.00
C ASP A 80 19.13 1.13 3.88
N GLY A 81 20.09 2.04 4.03
CA GLY A 81 21.08 2.34 3.01
C GLY A 81 20.45 2.60 1.63
N ARG A 82 20.73 1.72 0.66
CA ARG A 82 20.20 1.82 -0.72
C ARG A 82 18.94 0.98 -0.97
N PHE A 83 18.39 0.37 0.07
CA PHE A 83 17.27 -0.57 -0.05
C PHE A 83 16.01 0.04 0.53
N VAL A 84 14.89 -0.22 -0.13
CA VAL A 84 13.55 0.04 0.40
C VAL A 84 12.79 -1.28 0.47
N ALA A 85 11.98 -1.43 1.50
CA ALA A 85 11.08 -2.56 1.67
C ALA A 85 9.65 -2.06 1.88
N TYR A 86 8.69 -2.79 1.32
CA TYR A 86 7.28 -2.51 1.49
C TYR A 86 6.47 -3.79 1.64
N VAL A 87 5.40 -3.69 2.41
CA VAL A 87 4.34 -4.70 2.49
C VAL A 87 2.98 -4.02 2.59
N ALA A 88 1.98 -4.64 1.99
CA ALA A 88 0.58 -4.29 2.17
C ALA A 88 -0.27 -5.55 2.31
N THR A 89 -1.28 -5.45 3.17
CA THR A 89 -2.31 -6.48 3.33
C THR A 89 -3.63 -5.89 2.85
N LEU A 90 -4.20 -6.51 1.83
CA LEU A 90 -5.51 -6.15 1.32
C LEU A 90 -6.57 -6.56 2.35
N ALA A 91 -7.52 -5.67 2.61
CA ALA A 91 -8.66 -5.99 3.45
C ALA A 91 -9.55 -7.04 2.77
N ASP A 92 -10.20 -7.85 3.58
CA ASP A 92 -11.22 -8.76 3.09
C ASP A 92 -12.40 -7.92 2.62
N ASN A 93 -12.66 -7.95 1.31
CA ASN A 93 -13.95 -7.53 0.80
C ASN A 93 -14.97 -8.55 1.30
N GLU A 94 -15.52 -8.34 2.50
CA GLU A 94 -16.85 -8.86 2.76
C GLU A 94 -17.73 -8.27 1.67
N THR A 95 -18.17 -9.14 0.76
CA THR A 95 -19.09 -8.77 -0.30
C THR A 95 -20.31 -8.19 0.40
N GLN A 96 -20.46 -6.86 0.40
CA GLN A 96 -21.74 -6.25 0.71
C GLN A 96 -22.68 -6.67 -0.40
N ALA A 97 -23.34 -7.81 -0.18
CA ALA A 97 -24.49 -8.22 -0.93
C ALA A 97 -25.47 -7.04 -0.86
N SER A 98 -25.69 -6.44 -2.03
CA SER A 98 -26.73 -5.46 -2.28
C SER A 98 -28.05 -5.99 -1.71
N GLY A 99 -28.42 -5.47 -0.54
CA GLY A 99 -29.74 -5.60 0.01
C GLY A 99 -30.66 -4.68 -0.78
N THR A 100 -31.28 -5.21 -1.83
CA THR A 100 -32.44 -4.59 -2.46
C THR A 100 -33.59 -4.66 -1.46
N LYS A 101 -34.09 -3.51 -1.02
CA LYS A 101 -35.49 -3.30 -0.67
C LYS A 101 -35.90 -1.89 -1.09
#